data_AF-A0A5N9I6Q8-F1
#
_entry.id   AF-A0A5N9I6Q8-F1
#
_cell.length_a   1.000
_cell.length_b   1.000
_cell.length_c   1.000
_cell.angle_alpha   90.00
_cell.angle_beta   90.00
_cell.angle_gamma   90.00
#
_symmetry.space_group_name_H-M   'P 1'
#
loop_
_entity.id
_entity.type
_entity.pdbx_description
1 polymer ?
#
loop_
_entity_poly.entity_id
_entity_poly.type
_entity_poly.pdbx_seq_one_letter_code
_entity_poly.pdbx_strand_id
1 'polypeptide(L)'
;MKLLPDHFPCCAFALLIATSITAHAAQVPLASDALSERFETHVLAVDPAKHQVTLEGVDKRPVVLQLTDQAKAARNLKVGDKVDMRITRSIDYVLDTSVEGAPSVSNDAWVNRADPASMPGGELYRTVKVTSRITHIDGPNHQVTVLKPDGQEQVITVQNPEVQAYIPHLQVGQTVDAVHTEVLKVETSR
;
A
#
# COMPACT_ATOMS: atom_id res chain seq x y z
N MET A 1 28.72 -81.12 -3.01
CA MET A 1 27.26 -81.34 -2.85
C MET A 1 26.66 -80.03 -2.40
N LYS A 2 25.79 -79.40 -3.25
CA LYS A 2 24.68 -78.43 -2.98
C LYS A 2 24.78 -77.52 -1.72
N LEU A 3 24.51 -76.21 -1.69
CA LEU A 3 23.79 -75.21 -2.52
C LEU A 3 24.07 -73.80 -1.91
N LEU A 4 24.05 -72.75 -2.76
CA LEU A 4 23.93 -71.29 -2.47
C LEU A 4 22.48 -70.94 -2.01
N PRO A 5 22.10 -69.70 -1.54
CA PRO A 5 22.62 -68.38 -1.98
C PRO A 5 22.69 -67.18 -0.98
N ASP A 6 23.68 -66.32 -1.26
CA ASP A 6 23.68 -64.88 -1.55
C ASP A 6 22.79 -63.86 -0.82
N HIS A 7 23.49 -63.02 -0.05
CA HIS A 7 23.45 -61.56 0.15
C HIS A 7 22.29 -60.67 -0.37
N PHE A 8 21.75 -59.88 0.58
CA PHE A 8 21.25 -58.47 0.54
C PHE A 8 21.84 -57.56 -0.57
N PRO A 9 21.27 -56.36 -0.92
CA PRO A 9 20.29 -55.54 -0.17
C PRO A 9 19.18 -54.80 -0.97
N CYS A 10 18.20 -54.34 -0.19
CA CYS A 10 17.28 -53.20 -0.35
C CYS A 10 17.62 -52.16 -1.44
N CYS A 11 16.83 -52.11 -2.52
CA CYS A 11 16.76 -50.96 -3.44
C CYS A 11 15.74 -49.94 -2.93
N ALA A 12 16.20 -48.89 -2.26
CA ALA A 12 15.42 -47.68 -2.02
C ALA A 12 15.55 -46.74 -3.22
N PHE A 13 14.48 -46.59 -4.00
CA PHE A 13 14.40 -45.66 -5.13
C PHE A 13 14.02 -44.27 -4.58
N ALA A 14 14.99 -43.37 -4.43
CA ALA A 14 14.76 -42.00 -3.99
C ALA A 14 14.35 -41.13 -5.19
N LEU A 15 13.07 -40.75 -5.24
CA LEU A 15 12.51 -39.83 -6.23
C LEU A 15 12.84 -38.39 -5.81
N LEU A 16 13.78 -37.73 -6.51
CA LEU A 16 14.08 -36.31 -6.34
C LEU A 16 12.97 -35.47 -6.97
N ILE A 17 12.08 -34.93 -6.14
CA ILE A 17 11.09 -33.94 -6.56
C ILE A 17 11.81 -32.59 -6.62
N ALA A 18 12.12 -32.12 -7.82
CA ALA A 18 12.63 -30.77 -8.03
C ALA A 18 11.49 -29.76 -7.78
N THR A 19 11.35 -29.27 -6.55
CA THR A 19 10.48 -28.15 -6.24
C THR A 19 11.08 -26.89 -6.88
N SER A 20 10.54 -26.51 -8.04
CA SER A 20 10.86 -25.23 -8.65
C SER A 20 10.32 -24.14 -7.74
N ILE A 21 11.19 -23.45 -7.02
CA ILE A 21 10.82 -22.27 -6.26
C ILE A 21 10.48 -21.22 -7.30
N THR A 22 9.18 -20.99 -7.53
CA THR A 22 8.71 -19.81 -8.26
C THR A 22 9.20 -18.59 -7.47
N ALA A 23 10.24 -17.94 -7.97
CA ALA A 23 10.67 -16.64 -7.49
C ALA A 23 9.51 -15.67 -7.71
N HIS A 24 8.71 -15.45 -6.67
CA HIS A 24 7.88 -14.26 -6.61
C HIS A 24 8.85 -13.08 -6.61
N ALA A 25 8.67 -12.14 -7.56
CA ALA A 25 9.42 -10.89 -7.56
C ALA A 25 9.31 -10.29 -6.15
N ALA A 26 10.44 -10.28 -5.42
CA ALA A 26 10.48 -9.81 -4.05
C ALA A 26 10.24 -8.30 -4.10
N GLN A 27 9.09 -7.86 -3.59
CA GLN A 27 8.81 -6.46 -3.34
C GLN A 27 9.75 -5.98 -2.25
N VAL A 28 10.71 -5.10 -2.58
CA VAL A 28 11.69 -4.58 -1.60
C VAL A 28 11.22 -3.21 -1.12
N PRO A 29 10.79 -3.06 0.14
CA PRO A 29 10.39 -1.76 0.67
C PRO A 29 11.62 -0.83 0.73
N LEU A 30 11.56 0.34 0.10
CA LEU A 30 12.65 1.32 0.04
C LEU A 30 12.59 2.34 1.18
N ALA A 31 11.40 2.82 1.51
CA ALA A 31 11.15 3.77 2.58
C ALA A 31 9.65 3.74 2.94
N SER A 32 9.33 4.13 4.18
CA SER A 32 7.95 4.32 4.63
C SER A 32 7.88 5.60 5.46
N ASP A 33 6.89 6.43 5.19
CA ASP A 33 6.57 7.62 5.97
C ASP A 33 5.08 7.61 6.31
N ALA A 34 4.71 8.04 7.53
CA ALA A 34 3.33 8.21 7.93
C ALA A 34 3.10 9.53 8.67
N LEU A 35 2.01 10.22 8.34
CA LEU A 35 1.58 11.49 8.94
C LEU A 35 0.11 11.39 9.34
N SER A 36 -0.24 11.89 10.52
CA SER A 36 -1.63 11.97 10.98
C SER A 36 -1.99 13.39 11.38
N GLU A 37 -3.08 13.90 10.80
CA GLU A 37 -3.57 15.25 11.01
C GLU A 37 -5.03 15.20 11.48
N ARG A 38 -5.40 16.11 12.39
CA ARG A 38 -6.76 16.23 12.93
C ARG A 38 -7.34 17.58 12.57
N PHE A 39 -8.59 17.57 12.12
CA PHE A 39 -9.35 18.76 11.74
C PHE A 39 -10.76 18.70 12.31
N GLU A 40 -11.26 19.83 12.80
CA GLU A 40 -12.69 19.98 13.06
C GLU A 40 -13.36 20.39 11.74
N THR A 41 -14.42 19.68 11.37
CA THR A 41 -15.21 19.97 10.17
C THR A 41 -16.71 19.84 10.46
N HIS A 42 -17.54 20.18 9.48
CA HIS A 42 -18.99 20.17 9.59
C HIS A 42 -19.65 19.18 8.62
N VAL A 43 -20.79 18.64 9.05
CA VAL A 43 -21.67 17.84 8.21
C VAL A 43 -22.42 18.74 7.22
N LEU A 44 -22.22 18.50 5.92
CA LEU A 44 -22.90 19.22 4.84
C LEU A 44 -24.22 18.56 4.45
N ALA A 45 -24.29 17.23 4.47
CA ALA A 45 -25.49 16.47 4.12
C ALA A 45 -25.53 15.10 4.82
N VAL A 46 -26.73 14.57 5.03
CA VAL A 46 -26.98 13.22 5.54
C VAL A 46 -28.02 12.55 4.64
N ASP A 47 -27.70 11.37 4.11
CA ASP A 47 -28.60 10.53 3.32
C ASP A 47 -28.80 9.18 4.04
N PRO A 48 -29.83 9.05 4.90
CA PRO A 48 -30.09 7.82 5.64
C PRO A 48 -30.46 6.65 4.74
N ALA A 49 -31.09 6.90 3.59
CA ALA A 49 -31.53 5.85 2.67
C ALA A 49 -30.34 5.17 1.99
N LYS A 50 -29.27 5.92 1.72
CA LYS A 50 -28.00 5.39 1.19
C LYS A 50 -26.96 5.07 2.26
N HIS A 51 -27.26 5.31 3.53
CA HIS A 51 -26.30 5.25 4.63
C HIS A 51 -25.05 6.11 4.35
N GLN A 52 -25.23 7.35 3.89
CA GLN A 52 -24.13 8.24 3.54
C GLN A 52 -24.17 9.55 4.35
N VAL A 53 -22.99 10.10 4.60
CA VAL A 53 -22.81 11.44 5.16
C VAL A 53 -21.83 12.19 4.27
N THR A 54 -22.11 13.46 4.01
CA THR A 54 -21.20 14.36 3.29
C THR A 54 -20.62 15.37 4.26
N LEU A 55 -19.29 15.46 4.31
CA LEU A 55 -18.55 16.40 5.14
C LEU A 55 -17.88 17.48 4.30
N GLU A 56 -17.59 18.62 4.91
CA GLU A 56 -16.68 19.59 4.32
C GLU A 56 -15.23 19.06 4.40
N GLY A 57 -14.58 18.90 3.25
CA GLY A 57 -13.17 18.52 3.18
C GLY A 57 -12.24 19.67 3.59
N VAL A 58 -10.98 19.34 3.86
CA VAL A 58 -9.93 20.33 4.22
C VAL A 58 -9.70 21.39 3.14
N ASP A 59 -9.98 21.06 1.89
CA ASP A 59 -9.89 21.92 0.71
C ASP A 59 -11.23 22.55 0.33
N LYS A 60 -12.20 22.54 1.25
CA LYS A 60 -13.58 23.03 1.06
C LYS A 60 -14.40 22.27 0.03
N ARG A 61 -13.92 21.12 -0.46
CA ARG A 61 -14.71 20.24 -1.34
C ARG A 61 -15.50 19.21 -0.53
N PRO A 62 -16.72 18.82 -0.95
CA PRO A 62 -17.49 17.81 -0.25
C PRO A 62 -16.83 16.42 -0.29
N VAL A 63 -16.77 15.73 0.84
CA VAL A 63 -16.30 14.34 0.97
C VAL A 63 -17.48 13.46 1.36
N VAL A 64 -17.82 12.48 0.51
CA VAL A 64 -18.92 11.54 0.76
C VAL A 64 -18.39 10.29 1.45
N LEU A 65 -18.92 9.99 2.63
CA LEU A 65 -18.57 8.84 3.45
C LEU A 65 -19.69 7.82 3.39
N GLN A 66 -19.36 6.59 3.00
CA GLN A 66 -20.26 5.46 3.16
C GLN A 66 -20.18 4.98 4.61
N LEU A 67 -21.32 5.00 5.31
CA LEU A 67 -21.41 4.46 6.66
C LEU A 67 -21.64 2.95 6.59
N THR A 68 -20.84 2.20 7.36
CA THR A 68 -21.09 0.78 7.62
C THR A 68 -21.88 0.62 8.91
N ASP A 69 -22.38 -0.58 9.18
CA ASP A 69 -23.19 -0.82 10.39
C ASP A 69 -22.44 -0.60 11.70
N GLN A 70 -21.11 -0.60 11.65
CA GLN A 70 -20.23 -0.30 12.78
C GLN A 70 -20.25 1.21 13.15
N ALA A 71 -20.69 2.09 12.25
CA ALA A 71 -20.70 3.55 12.41
C ALA A 71 -21.88 4.05 13.26
N LYS A 72 -22.12 3.43 14.43
CA LYS A 72 -23.33 3.68 15.24
C LYS A 72 -23.50 5.15 15.62
N ALA A 73 -22.41 5.84 15.97
CA ALA A 73 -22.44 7.26 16.31
C ALA A 73 -22.80 8.14 15.11
N ALA A 74 -22.33 7.77 13.91
CA ALA A 74 -22.57 8.54 12.68
C ALA A 74 -24.04 8.51 12.24
N ARG A 75 -24.84 7.53 12.68
CA ARG A 75 -26.28 7.45 12.35
C ARG A 75 -27.11 8.59 12.91
N ASN A 76 -26.63 9.26 13.96
CA ASN A 76 -27.36 10.35 14.62
C ASN A 76 -26.98 11.74 14.10
N LEU A 77 -25.98 11.84 13.21
CA LEU A 77 -25.49 13.09 12.67
C LEU A 77 -26.61 13.86 11.95
N LYS A 78 -26.54 15.19 12.05
CA LYS A 78 -27.39 16.16 11.37
C LYS A 78 -26.53 17.13 10.59
N VAL A 79 -27.14 17.76 9.59
CA VAL A 79 -26.50 18.87 8.86
C VAL A 79 -26.13 19.98 9.84
N GLY A 80 -24.89 20.46 9.74
CA GLY A 80 -24.31 21.47 10.62
C GLY A 80 -23.56 20.92 11.84
N ASP A 81 -23.73 19.63 12.18
CA ASP A 81 -22.98 19.02 13.28
C ASP A 81 -21.48 19.14 13.07
N LYS A 82 -20.77 19.40 14.16
CA LYS A 82 -19.31 19.38 14.20
C LYS A 82 -18.82 17.94 14.37
N VAL A 83 -17.79 17.59 13.60
CA VAL A 83 -17.13 16.29 13.67
C VAL A 83 -15.63 16.46 13.60
N ASP A 84 -14.94 15.54 14.24
CA ASP A 84 -13.50 15.42 14.16
C ASP A 84 -13.14 14.48 13.01
N MET A 85 -12.40 15.03 12.06
CA MET A 85 -11.83 14.29 10.94
C MET A 85 -10.34 14.07 11.20
N ARG A 86 -9.90 12.82 11.13
CA ARG A 86 -8.49 12.45 11.19
C ARG A 86 -8.06 11.88 9.84
N ILE A 87 -7.05 12.47 9.24
CA ILE A 87 -6.45 12.00 7.99
C ILE A 87 -5.09 11.40 8.34
N THR A 88 -4.93 10.11 8.07
CA THR A 88 -3.64 9.42 8.19
C THR A 88 -3.15 9.09 6.79
N ARG A 89 -1.99 9.60 6.41
CA ARG A 89 -1.33 9.33 5.14
C ARG A 89 -0.11 8.48 5.39
N SER A 90 0.07 7.41 4.63
CA SER A 90 1.33 6.69 4.53
C SER A 90 1.80 6.62 3.09
N ILE A 91 3.11 6.56 2.90
CA ILE A 91 3.73 6.31 1.60
C ILE A 91 4.71 5.18 1.79
N ASP A 92 4.51 4.08 1.07
CA ASP A 92 5.43 2.96 1.05
C ASP A 92 6.07 2.88 -0.33
N TYR A 93 7.38 3.10 -0.40
CA TYR A 93 8.13 2.90 -1.64
C TYR A 93 8.50 1.43 -1.74
N VAL A 94 8.20 0.79 -2.86
CA VAL A 94 8.45 -0.63 -3.11
C VAL A 94 9.17 -0.74 -4.45
N LEU A 95 10.37 -1.31 -4.44
CA LEU A 95 11.10 -1.61 -5.65
C LEU A 95 10.43 -2.78 -6.39
N ASP A 96 10.18 -2.58 -7.68
CA ASP A 96 10.02 -3.66 -8.63
C ASP A 96 11.42 -4.01 -9.18
N THR A 97 11.82 -5.26 -9.00
CA THR A 97 13.16 -5.72 -9.36
C THR A 97 13.36 -5.90 -10.87
N SER A 98 12.30 -5.78 -11.67
CA SER A 98 12.40 -5.77 -13.13
C SER A 98 12.97 -4.45 -13.67
N VAL A 99 13.75 -4.53 -14.75
CA VAL A 99 14.35 -3.39 -15.46
C VAL A 99 13.45 -2.82 -16.56
N GLU A 100 12.22 -3.31 -16.66
CA GLU A 100 11.24 -2.93 -17.66
C GLU A 100 10.02 -2.25 -17.01
N GLY A 101 9.30 -1.44 -17.78
CA GLY A 101 8.10 -0.72 -17.30
C GLY A 101 8.23 0.79 -17.48
N ALA A 102 7.14 1.45 -17.89
CA ALA A 102 7.08 2.90 -18.02
C ALA A 102 6.53 3.52 -16.73
N PRO A 103 6.92 4.78 -16.40
CA PRO A 103 6.23 5.53 -15.36
C PRO A 103 4.73 5.52 -15.63
N SER A 104 3.95 5.12 -14.64
CA SER A 104 2.52 5.03 -14.75
C SER A 104 1.87 5.35 -13.41
N VAL A 105 0.63 5.82 -13.45
CA VAL A 105 -0.19 5.94 -12.25
C VAL A 105 -1.30 4.92 -12.41
N SER A 106 -1.58 4.12 -11.38
CA SER A 106 -2.83 3.36 -11.37
C SER A 106 -3.97 4.37 -11.38
N ASN A 107 -4.69 4.48 -12.51
CA ASN A 107 -5.73 5.48 -12.69
C ASN A 107 -6.71 5.48 -11.51
N ASP A 108 -7.00 6.71 -11.07
CA ASP A 108 -7.94 7.04 -10.02
C ASP A 108 -9.18 6.15 -10.03
N ALA A 109 -9.33 5.41 -8.96
CA ALA A 109 -10.58 5.38 -8.26
C ALA A 109 -10.27 5.35 -6.78
N TRP A 110 -11.19 5.89 -5.98
CA TRP A 110 -11.40 5.45 -4.62
C TRP A 110 -11.77 3.96 -4.66
N VAL A 111 -10.84 3.10 -5.09
CA VAL A 111 -10.98 1.66 -4.99
C VAL A 111 -10.67 1.39 -3.55
N ASN A 112 -11.74 1.41 -2.79
CA ASN A 112 -11.82 0.84 -1.48
C ASN A 112 -11.27 -0.59 -1.57
N ARG A 113 -9.97 -0.76 -1.31
CA ARG A 113 -9.30 -2.07 -1.37
C ARG A 113 -9.52 -2.87 -0.09
N ALA A 114 -10.37 -2.36 0.80
CA ALA A 114 -10.98 -3.11 1.87
C ALA A 114 -12.39 -3.52 1.43
N ASP A 115 -12.78 -4.76 1.73
CA ASP A 115 -14.17 -5.15 1.67
C ASP A 115 -14.97 -4.14 2.53
N PRO A 116 -15.99 -3.44 2.01
CA PRO A 116 -16.82 -2.54 2.80
C PRO A 116 -17.33 -3.16 4.11
N ALA A 117 -17.49 -4.50 4.17
CA ALA A 117 -17.86 -5.24 5.38
C ALA A 117 -16.73 -5.36 6.42
N SER A 118 -15.47 -5.24 5.99
CA SER A 118 -14.27 -5.28 6.86
C SER A 118 -13.84 -3.91 7.38
N MET A 119 -14.44 -2.83 6.89
CA MET A 119 -14.05 -1.47 7.25
C MET A 119 -14.71 -1.01 8.56
N PRO A 120 -13.94 -0.36 9.45
CA PRO A 120 -14.50 0.37 10.55
C PRO A 120 -15.51 1.41 10.06
N GLY A 121 -16.66 1.48 10.72
CA GLY A 121 -17.74 2.35 10.29
C GLY A 121 -17.39 3.81 10.51
N GLY A 122 -17.15 4.53 9.42
CA GLY A 122 -16.71 5.92 9.43
C GLY A 122 -15.27 6.14 8.96
N GLU A 123 -14.64 5.12 8.36
CA GLU A 123 -13.34 5.25 7.71
C GLU A 123 -13.44 5.12 6.18
N LEU A 124 -12.79 6.03 5.45
CA LEU A 124 -12.49 5.86 4.03
C LEU A 124 -11.02 5.52 3.84
N TYR A 125 -10.76 4.55 2.98
CA TYR A 125 -9.42 4.15 2.58
C TYR A 125 -9.22 4.48 1.11
N ARG A 126 -8.09 5.08 0.81
CA ARG A 126 -7.64 5.34 -0.56
C ARG A 126 -6.23 4.83 -0.69
N THR A 127 -5.98 3.99 -1.69
CA THR A 127 -4.62 3.59 -2.04
C THR A 127 -4.34 3.98 -3.49
N VAL A 128 -3.29 4.76 -3.70
CA VAL A 128 -2.81 5.16 -5.03
C VAL A 128 -1.43 4.58 -5.24
N LYS A 129 -1.21 3.90 -6.37
CA LYS A 129 0.10 3.41 -6.76
C LYS A 129 0.68 4.31 -7.85
N VAL A 130 1.84 4.88 -7.58
CA VAL A 130 2.61 5.68 -8.52
C VAL A 130 3.88 4.91 -8.87
N THR A 131 3.96 4.43 -10.11
CA THR A 131 5.15 3.75 -10.64
C THR A 131 6.07 4.80 -11.25
N SER A 132 7.31 4.87 -10.77
CA SER A 132 8.35 5.78 -11.23
C SER A 132 9.57 5.00 -11.73
N ARG A 133 10.40 5.59 -12.59
CA ARG A 133 11.63 4.94 -13.10
C ARG A 133 12.87 5.48 -12.41
N ILE A 134 13.78 4.64 -11.97
CA ILE A 134 15.09 5.06 -11.44
C ILE A 134 15.91 5.71 -12.56
N THR A 135 16.34 6.96 -12.35
CA THR A 135 17.24 7.70 -13.26
C THR A 135 18.66 7.83 -12.69
N HIS A 136 18.81 7.81 -11.37
CA HIS A 136 20.10 7.92 -10.71
C HIS A 136 20.12 7.17 -9.37
N ILE A 137 21.29 6.64 -9.00
CA ILE A 137 21.53 5.93 -7.74
C ILE A 137 22.79 6.52 -7.11
N ASP A 138 22.64 7.06 -5.90
CA ASP A 138 23.73 7.55 -5.06
C ASP A 138 23.87 6.61 -3.85
N GLY A 139 24.64 5.54 -4.05
CA GLY A 139 24.92 4.54 -3.03
C GLY A 139 25.52 5.12 -1.74
N PRO A 140 26.58 5.96 -1.83
CA PRO A 140 27.20 6.58 -0.66
C PRO A 140 26.25 7.39 0.22
N ASN A 141 25.29 8.11 -0.38
CA ASN A 141 24.31 8.91 0.36
C ASN A 141 22.98 8.19 0.60
N HIS A 142 22.88 6.91 0.23
CA HIS A 142 21.67 6.09 0.32
C HIS A 142 20.45 6.72 -0.36
N GLN A 143 20.67 7.31 -1.54
CA GLN A 143 19.65 8.03 -2.30
C GLN A 143 19.38 7.40 -3.65
N VAL A 144 18.12 7.42 -4.05
CA VAL A 144 17.65 7.00 -5.39
C VAL A 144 16.85 8.13 -5.99
N THR A 145 17.18 8.55 -7.21
CA THR A 145 16.40 9.53 -7.97
C THR A 145 15.47 8.80 -8.92
N VAL A 146 14.19 9.15 -8.89
CA VAL A 146 13.15 8.55 -9.74
C VAL A 146 12.46 9.61 -10.60
N LEU A 147 12.21 9.27 -11.85
CA LEU A 147 11.35 10.01 -12.78
C LEU A 147 9.91 9.57 -12.60
N LYS A 148 9.08 10.51 -12.15
CA LYS A 148 7.64 10.32 -11.97
C LYS A 148 6.89 10.41 -13.31
N PRO A 149 5.63 9.96 -13.36
CA PRO A 149 4.77 10.07 -14.55
C PRO A 149 4.49 11.50 -15.01
N ASP A 150 4.57 12.48 -14.10
CA ASP A 150 4.43 13.91 -14.42
C ASP A 150 5.69 14.53 -15.06
N GLY A 151 6.75 13.74 -15.26
CA GLY A 151 8.02 14.16 -15.85
C GLY A 151 8.99 14.82 -14.86
N GLN A 152 8.62 14.96 -13.58
CA GLN A 152 9.53 15.50 -12.56
C GLN A 152 10.37 14.40 -11.92
N GLU A 153 11.58 14.76 -11.53
CA GLU A 153 12.44 13.90 -10.70
C GLU A 153 12.15 14.09 -9.21
N GLN A 154 12.27 13.02 -8.44
CA GLN A 154 12.19 13.02 -6.99
C GLN A 154 13.34 12.21 -6.40
N VAL A 155 13.99 12.74 -5.38
CA VAL A 155 15.02 12.02 -4.61
C VAL A 155 14.35 11.31 -3.44
N ILE A 156 14.63 10.02 -3.30
CA ILE A 156 14.17 9.17 -2.20
C ILE A 156 15.40 8.78 -1.37
N THR A 157 15.38 9.13 -0.09
CA THR A 157 16.42 8.73 0.86
C THR A 157 16.00 7.44 1.57
N VAL A 158 16.81 6.40 1.44
CA VAL A 158 16.60 5.10 2.08
C VAL A 158 17.10 5.17 3.52
N GLN A 159 16.19 5.18 4.49
CA GLN A 159 16.55 5.28 5.91
C GLN A 159 16.77 3.91 6.57
N ASN A 160 16.10 2.84 6.10
CA ASN A 160 16.18 1.52 6.73
C ASN A 160 17.51 0.82 6.36
N PRO A 161 18.36 0.44 7.34
CA PRO A 161 19.66 -0.20 7.06
C PRO A 161 19.57 -1.54 6.31
N GLU A 162 18.53 -2.33 6.55
CA GLU A 162 18.32 -3.59 5.83
C GLU A 162 18.08 -3.34 4.34
N VAL A 163 17.44 -2.22 4.05
CA VAL A 163 17.12 -1.77 2.69
C VAL A 163 18.31 -1.09 2.03
N GLN A 164 19.11 -0.35 2.80
CA GLN A 164 20.37 0.23 2.32
C GLN A 164 21.31 -0.85 1.76
N ALA A 165 21.32 -2.05 2.37
CA ALA A 165 22.09 -3.19 1.88
C ALA A 165 21.67 -3.64 0.46
N TYR A 166 20.46 -3.31 0.01
CA TYR A 166 19.99 -3.61 -1.35
C TYR A 166 20.36 -2.54 -2.38
N ILE A 167 20.77 -1.33 -1.97
CA ILE A 167 21.11 -0.24 -2.89
C ILE A 167 22.18 -0.62 -3.93
N PRO A 168 23.26 -1.35 -3.58
CA PRO A 168 24.27 -1.80 -4.55
C PRO A 168 23.73 -2.75 -5.64
N HIS A 169 22.55 -3.34 -5.43
CA HIS A 169 21.89 -4.23 -6.39
C HIS A 169 20.88 -3.52 -7.30
N LEU A 170 20.65 -2.22 -7.08
CA LEU A 170 19.75 -1.41 -7.89
C LEU A 170 20.37 -1.06 -9.24
N GLN A 171 19.50 -0.85 -10.23
CA GLN A 171 19.90 -0.50 -11.58
C GLN A 171 19.07 0.68 -12.09
N VAL A 172 19.73 1.61 -12.77
CA VAL A 172 19.03 2.65 -13.55
C VAL A 172 18.12 1.97 -14.57
N GLY A 173 16.89 2.45 -14.68
CA GLY A 173 15.86 1.84 -15.53
C GLY A 173 14.85 0.98 -14.78
N GLN A 174 15.19 0.45 -13.59
CA GLN A 174 14.21 -0.24 -12.72
C GLN A 174 13.07 0.68 -12.32
N THR A 175 11.94 0.09 -11.94
CA THR A 175 10.78 0.83 -11.46
C THR A 175 10.62 0.77 -9.95
N VAL A 176 10.14 1.86 -9.38
CA VAL A 176 9.78 2.00 -7.97
C VAL A 176 8.30 2.36 -7.89
N ASP A 177 7.53 1.54 -7.19
CA ASP A 177 6.14 1.82 -6.85
C ASP A 177 6.07 2.59 -5.53
N ALA A 178 5.60 3.84 -5.56
CA ALA A 178 5.15 4.53 -4.36
C ALA A 178 3.67 4.19 -4.12
N VAL A 179 3.39 3.48 -3.03
CA VAL A 179 2.05 3.13 -2.58
C VAL A 179 1.62 4.16 -1.53
N HIS A 180 0.82 5.13 -1.96
CA HIS A 180 0.22 6.11 -1.08
C HIS A 180 -1.07 5.51 -0.49
N THR A 181 -1.15 5.41 0.84
CA THR A 181 -2.38 5.04 1.53
C THR A 181 -2.88 6.22 2.34
N GLU A 182 -4.15 6.57 2.18
CA GLU A 182 -4.82 7.60 2.96
C GLU A 182 -6.03 7.00 3.66
N VAL A 183 -6.09 7.19 4.97
CA VAL A 183 -7.20 6.76 5.83
C VAL A 183 -7.84 8.00 6.42
N LEU A 184 -9.10 8.23 6.09
CA LEU A 184 -9.89 9.32 6.62
C LEU A 184 -10.88 8.74 7.62
N LYS A 185 -10.71 9.06 8.90
CA LYS A 185 -11.56 8.60 10.00
C LYS A 185 -12.39 9.75 10.56
N VAL A 186 -13.67 9.49 10.79
CA VAL A 186 -14.58 10.48 11.38
C VAL A 186 -15.08 10.03 12.74
N GLU A 187 -14.99 10.96 13.68
CA GLU A 187 -15.45 10.79 15.05
C GLU A 187 -16.42 11.95 15.38
N THR A 188 -17.50 11.64 16.09
CA THR A 188 -18.38 12.69 16.62
C THR A 188 -17.61 13.49 17.67
N SER A 189 -17.57 14.81 17.54
CA SER A 189 -16.99 15.67 18.57
C SER A 189 -17.79 15.53 19.86
N ARG A 190 -17.09 15.38 20.99
CA ARG A 190 -17.71 15.29 22.33
C ARG A 190 -18.09 16.66 22.86
#